data_AF-A0A090XD64-F1
#
_entry.id   AF-A0A090XD64-F1
#
_cell.length_a   1.000
_cell.length_b   1.000
_cell.length_c   1.000
_cell.angle_alpha   90.00
_cell.angle_beta   90.00
_cell.angle_gamma   90.00
#
_symmetry.space_group_name_H-M   'P 1'
#
loop_
_entity.id
_entity.type
_entity.pdbx_description
1 polymer ?
#
loop_
_entity_poly.entity_id
_entity_poly.type
_entity_poly.pdbx_seq_one_letter_code
_entity_poly.pdbx_strand_id
1 'polypeptide(L)'
;LDVNGLYAATMREALPVADFEWMTKDEIACLNIGDVPDDAPTGYILEVDLRYPHDLHDTHSDFPLAPVKQSVPYDWLSGYQKHLIDKFEIPKEESTKKLLLTLHDKTKYVLHYRILKLYIQ
;
A
#
# COMPACT_ATOMS: atom_id res chain seq x y z
N LEU A 1 -17.46 9.71 -1.99
CA LEU A 1 -17.37 10.72 -3.05
C LEU A 1 -17.75 10.04 -4.36
N ASP A 2 -18.81 10.48 -5.02
CA ASP A 2 -19.11 10.09 -6.41
C ASP A 2 -18.43 11.11 -7.32
N VAL A 3 -17.52 10.65 -8.20
CA VAL A 3 -16.77 11.50 -9.10
C VAL A 3 -17.11 11.06 -10.53
N ASN A 4 -17.70 11.97 -11.29
CA ASN A 4 -18.12 11.74 -12.68
C ASN A 4 -16.95 11.42 -13.65
N GLY A 5 -15.70 11.60 -13.21
CA GLY A 5 -14.50 11.22 -13.97
C GLY A 5 -13.25 11.18 -13.08
N LEU A 6 -12.86 9.99 -12.61
CA LEU A 6 -11.69 9.78 -11.75
C LEU A 6 -10.40 10.34 -12.38
N TYR A 7 -10.16 10.08 -13.67
CA TYR A 7 -8.97 10.58 -14.35
C TYR A 7 -8.92 12.11 -14.41
N ALA A 8 -10.01 12.76 -14.82
CA ALA A 8 -10.05 14.22 -14.92
C ALA A 8 -9.87 14.90 -13.55
N ALA A 9 -10.39 14.30 -12.47
CA ALA A 9 -10.18 14.80 -11.12
C ALA A 9 -8.71 14.64 -10.70
N THR A 10 -8.15 13.43 -10.83
CA THR A 10 -6.76 13.14 -10.43
C THR A 10 -5.72 13.92 -11.22
N MET A 11 -5.96 14.20 -12.51
CA MET A 11 -5.04 14.99 -13.35
C MET A 11 -4.96 16.47 -12.95
N ARG A 12 -5.85 16.95 -12.08
CA ARG A 12 -5.82 18.33 -11.57
C ARG A 12 -5.06 18.47 -10.25
N GLU A 13 -4.66 17.35 -9.65
CA GLU A 13 -3.93 17.34 -8.40
C GLU A 13 -2.45 17.71 -8.60
N ALA A 14 -1.84 18.30 -7.57
CA ALA A 14 -0.43 18.63 -7.59
C ALA A 14 0.44 17.35 -7.67
N LEU A 15 1.45 17.38 -8.54
CA LEU A 15 2.45 16.32 -8.67
C LEU A 15 3.81 16.82 -8.15
N PRO A 16 4.58 16.00 -7.42
CA PRO A 16 5.93 16.36 -7.02
C PRO A 16 6.83 16.37 -8.27
N VAL A 17 7.47 17.52 -8.55
CA VAL A 17 8.25 17.74 -9.77
C VAL A 17 9.75 17.99 -9.52
N ALA A 18 10.13 18.54 -8.37
CA ALA A 18 11.49 18.96 -8.07
C ALA A 18 11.75 19.03 -6.54
N ASP A 19 12.99 19.41 -6.17
CA ASP A 19 13.42 19.70 -4.78
C ASP A 19 13.25 18.53 -3.80
N PHE A 20 13.54 17.32 -4.27
CA PHE A 20 13.53 16.11 -3.43
C PHE A 20 14.73 16.09 -2.49
N GLU A 21 14.47 16.17 -1.19
CA GLU A 21 15.48 16.13 -0.14
C GLU A 21 15.13 15.08 0.92
N TRP A 22 16.17 14.46 1.48
CA TRP A 22 16.02 13.57 2.62
C TRP A 22 15.88 14.39 3.90
N MET A 23 14.80 14.14 4.64
CA MET A 23 14.62 14.75 5.95
C MET A 23 15.66 14.26 6.96
N THR A 24 16.09 15.15 7.84
CA THR A 24 16.89 14.81 9.01
C THR A 24 16.06 14.05 10.04
N LYS A 25 16.74 13.36 10.97
CA LYS A 25 16.06 12.61 12.04
C LYS A 25 15.21 13.50 12.94
N ASP A 26 15.66 14.72 13.18
CA ASP A 26 14.94 15.67 14.04
C ASP A 26 13.67 16.18 13.34
N GLU A 27 13.73 16.47 12.04
CA GLU A 27 12.55 16.84 11.25
C GLU A 27 11.52 15.70 11.18
N ILE A 28 11.99 14.45 11.03
CA ILE A 28 11.12 13.26 11.06
C ILE A 28 10.43 13.12 12.43
N ALA A 29 11.17 13.34 13.52
CA ALA A 29 10.64 13.22 14.88
C ALA A 29 9.57 14.29 15.19
N CYS A 30 9.67 15.46 14.56
CA CYS A 30 8.70 16.55 14.71
C CYS A 30 7.56 16.52 13.68
N LEU A 31 7.59 15.61 12.70
CA LEU A 31 6.61 15.57 11.62
C LEU A 31 5.29 14.95 12.10
N ASN A 32 4.22 15.75 12.14
CA ASN A 32 2.86 15.24 12.30
C ASN A 32 2.12 15.21 10.96
N ILE A 33 1.94 14.01 10.40
CA ILE A 33 1.29 13.80 9.10
C ILE A 33 -0.17 14.27 9.10
N GLY A 34 -0.87 14.23 10.23
CA GLY A 34 -2.27 14.67 10.34
C GLY A 34 -2.45 16.17 10.07
N ASP A 35 -1.42 16.98 10.36
CA ASP A 35 -1.51 18.44 10.33
C ASP A 35 -1.11 19.04 8.98
N VAL A 36 -0.39 18.29 8.14
CA VAL A 36 0.01 18.72 6.79
C VAL A 36 -1.25 18.89 5.94
N PRO A 37 -1.52 19.99 5.24
CA PRO A 37 -2.66 20.09 4.32
C PRO A 37 -2.51 19.16 3.10
N ASP A 38 -3.62 18.72 2.48
CA ASP A 38 -3.56 17.86 1.28
C ASP A 38 -3.09 18.60 0.00
N ASP A 39 -3.25 19.93 0.00
CA ASP A 39 -2.84 20.88 -1.03
C ASP A 39 -1.55 21.63 -0.66
N ALA A 40 -0.80 21.11 0.33
CA ALA A 40 0.46 21.69 0.74
C ALA A 40 1.42 21.80 -0.46
N PRO A 41 2.18 22.91 -0.58
CA PRO A 41 3.14 23.09 -1.67
C PRO A 41 4.29 22.06 -1.62
N THR A 42 4.56 21.50 -0.44
CA THR A 42 5.55 20.46 -0.21
C THR A 42 4.85 19.20 0.30
N GLY A 43 5.11 18.07 -0.34
CA GLY A 43 4.61 16.76 0.06
C GLY A 43 5.69 15.84 0.58
N TYR A 44 5.29 14.76 1.25
CA TYR A 44 6.20 13.78 1.86
C TYR A 44 5.96 12.37 1.30
N ILE A 45 7.05 11.66 1.03
CA ILE A 45 7.08 10.22 0.79
C ILE A 45 7.75 9.58 1.99
N LEU A 46 7.07 8.62 2.62
CA LEU A 46 7.44 8.08 3.92
C LEU A 46 7.67 6.58 3.80
N GLU A 47 8.68 6.08 4.51
CA GLU A 47 8.84 4.65 4.79
C GLU A 47 8.34 4.39 6.22
N VAL A 48 7.29 3.59 6.38
CA VAL A 48 6.63 3.34 7.67
C VAL A 48 6.33 1.86 7.89
N ASP A 49 6.22 1.47 9.16
CA ASP A 49 5.67 0.17 9.54
C ASP A 49 4.16 0.33 9.83
N LEU A 50 3.32 -0.46 9.16
CA LEU A 50 1.87 -0.44 9.31
C LEU A 50 1.41 -1.73 9.98
N ARG A 51 0.76 -1.61 11.13
CA ARG A 51 0.04 -2.73 11.74
C ARG A 51 -1.37 -2.80 11.18
N TYR A 52 -1.86 -4.01 10.94
CA TYR A 52 -3.22 -4.26 10.46
C TYR A 52 -4.03 -4.92 11.58
N PRO A 53 -4.80 -4.16 12.37
CA PRO A 53 -5.59 -4.69 13.47
C PRO A 53 -6.60 -5.76 13.03
N HIS A 54 -6.75 -6.81 13.83
CA HIS A 54 -7.58 -7.97 13.47
C HIS A 54 -9.07 -7.62 13.37
N ASP A 55 -9.53 -6.66 14.17
CA ASP A 55 -10.88 -6.10 14.15
C ASP A 55 -11.28 -5.48 12.80
N LEU A 56 -10.29 -5.06 11.99
CA LEU A 56 -10.53 -4.54 10.65
C LEU A 56 -10.65 -5.65 9.58
N HIS A 57 -10.29 -6.90 9.88
CA HIS A 57 -10.22 -7.96 8.88
C HIS A 57 -11.58 -8.26 8.23
N ASP A 58 -12.63 -8.28 9.04
CA ASP A 58 -13.99 -8.55 8.53
C ASP A 58 -14.51 -7.39 7.68
N THR A 59 -14.22 -6.15 8.08
CA THR A 59 -14.70 -4.95 7.37
C THR A 59 -13.90 -4.70 6.09
N HIS A 60 -12.62 -5.07 6.06
CA HIS A 60 -11.71 -4.84 4.94
C HIS A 60 -11.45 -6.09 4.10
N SER A 61 -12.24 -7.17 4.26
CA SER A 61 -12.05 -8.43 3.55
C SER A 61 -12.04 -8.26 2.03
N ASP A 62 -12.90 -7.36 1.53
CA ASP A 62 -13.10 -7.15 0.10
C ASP A 62 -12.07 -6.17 -0.48
N PHE A 63 -11.64 -5.18 0.32
CA PHE A 63 -10.71 -4.13 -0.10
C PHE A 63 -9.62 -3.86 0.95
N PRO A 64 -8.64 -4.78 1.12
CA PRO A 64 -7.51 -4.54 1.99
C PRO A 64 -6.69 -3.31 1.56
N LEU A 65 -6.42 -2.43 2.50
CA LEU A 65 -5.53 -1.28 2.32
C LEU A 65 -4.05 -1.71 2.20
N ALA A 66 -3.21 -0.78 1.74
CA ALA A 66 -1.75 -0.95 1.61
C ALA A 66 -1.33 -2.18 0.78
N PRO A 67 -1.64 -2.21 -0.54
CA PRO A 67 -1.25 -3.30 -1.41
C PRO A 67 0.28 -3.46 -1.49
N VAL A 68 0.76 -4.70 -1.59
CA VAL A 68 2.20 -5.05 -1.64
C VAL A 68 2.54 -5.75 -2.93
N LYS A 69 3.64 -5.34 -3.57
CA LYS A 69 4.16 -6.03 -4.76
C LYS A 69 5.02 -7.23 -4.35
N GLN A 70 4.45 -8.43 -4.34
CA GLN A 70 5.15 -9.67 -3.97
C GLN A 70 4.62 -10.89 -4.74
N SER A 71 5.37 -11.99 -4.73
CA SER A 71 4.89 -13.28 -5.21
C SER A 71 4.06 -13.96 -4.11
N VAL A 72 3.06 -14.75 -4.49
CA VAL A 72 2.29 -15.54 -3.54
C VAL A 72 3.15 -16.74 -3.11
N PRO A 73 3.46 -16.91 -1.81
CA PRO A 73 4.16 -18.08 -1.31
C PRO A 73 3.34 -19.36 -1.53
N TYR A 74 4.01 -20.47 -1.83
CA TYR A 74 3.34 -21.76 -2.04
C TYR A 74 2.53 -22.20 -0.81
N ASP A 75 2.98 -21.84 0.39
CA ASP A 75 2.31 -22.19 1.65
C ASP A 75 0.93 -21.53 1.81
N TRP A 76 0.71 -20.38 1.17
CA TRP A 76 -0.58 -19.68 1.19
C TRP A 76 -1.63 -20.33 0.26
N LEU A 77 -1.20 -21.22 -0.63
CA LEU A 77 -2.11 -21.88 -1.55
C LEU A 77 -3.01 -22.88 -0.82
N SER A 78 -4.29 -22.88 -1.20
CA SER A 78 -5.25 -23.88 -0.74
C SER A 78 -4.85 -25.28 -1.22
N GLY A 79 -5.34 -26.32 -0.53
CA GLY A 79 -5.07 -27.72 -0.92
C GLY A 79 -5.49 -28.03 -2.36
N TYR A 80 -6.59 -27.43 -2.83
CA TYR A 80 -7.04 -27.56 -4.21
C TYR A 80 -6.03 -26.96 -5.21
N GLN A 81 -5.51 -25.77 -4.93
CA GLN A 81 -4.49 -25.14 -5.79
C GLN A 81 -3.20 -25.95 -5.83
N LYS A 82 -2.76 -26.51 -4.69
CA LYS A 82 -1.60 -27.41 -4.62
C LYS A 82 -1.81 -28.67 -5.46
N HIS A 83 -2.99 -29.29 -5.37
CA HIS A 83 -3.35 -30.45 -6.18
C HIS A 83 -3.32 -30.15 -7.70
N LEU A 84 -3.79 -28.97 -8.12
CA LEU A 84 -3.74 -28.58 -9.54
C LEU A 84 -2.30 -28.41 -10.04
N ILE A 85 -1.43 -27.82 -9.23
CA ILE A 85 0.00 -27.67 -9.57
C ILE A 85 0.63 -29.04 -9.81
N ASP A 86 0.39 -30.01 -8.92
CA ASP A 86 0.95 -31.35 -9.06
C ASP A 86 0.31 -32.11 -10.24
N LYS A 87 -1.00 -31.95 -10.48
CA LYS A 87 -1.73 -32.61 -11.58
C LYS A 87 -1.26 -32.14 -12.97
N PHE A 88 -0.91 -30.87 -13.12
CA PHE A 88 -0.53 -30.26 -14.38
C PHE A 88 0.98 -30.00 -14.50
N GLU A 89 1.78 -30.50 -13.55
CA GLU A 89 3.25 -30.35 -13.52
C GLU A 89 3.70 -28.88 -13.67
N ILE A 90 2.96 -27.95 -13.04
CA ILE A 90 3.23 -26.51 -13.14
C ILE A 90 4.50 -26.19 -12.33
N PRO A 91 5.45 -25.41 -12.88
CA PRO A 91 6.64 -24.97 -12.15
C PRO A 91 6.26 -24.23 -10.85
N LYS A 92 6.72 -24.75 -9.71
CA LYS A 92 6.41 -24.19 -8.37
C LYS A 92 7.05 -22.81 -8.13
N GLU A 93 8.07 -22.47 -8.91
CA GLU A 93 8.96 -21.32 -8.69
C GLU A 93 8.60 -20.10 -9.56
N GLU A 94 7.73 -20.24 -10.56
CA GLU A 94 7.36 -19.16 -11.50
C GLU A 94 6.25 -18.23 -10.99
N SER A 95 6.23 -17.94 -9.68
CA SER A 95 5.28 -16.97 -9.13
C SER A 95 5.76 -15.56 -9.46
N THR A 96 5.18 -14.96 -10.50
CA THR A 96 5.42 -13.56 -10.86
C THR A 96 5.01 -12.64 -9.71
N LYS A 97 5.80 -11.56 -9.49
CA LYS A 97 5.44 -10.54 -8.50
C LYS A 97 4.17 -9.83 -8.94
N LYS A 98 3.12 -9.94 -8.13
CA LYS A 98 1.83 -9.31 -8.35
C LYS A 98 1.58 -8.27 -7.26
N LEU A 99 0.65 -7.36 -7.53
CA LEU A 99 0.14 -6.48 -6.50
C LEU A 99 -0.88 -7.27 -5.67
N LEU A 100 -0.53 -7.57 -4.42
CA LEU A 100 -1.36 -8.35 -3.51
C LEU A 100 -2.03 -7.44 -2.48
N LEU A 101 -3.35 -7.61 -2.35
CA LEU A 101 -4.15 -7.05 -1.27
C LEU A 101 -4.12 -8.05 -0.12
N THR A 102 -3.39 -7.73 0.94
CA THR A 102 -3.21 -8.63 2.09
C THR A 102 -3.52 -7.87 3.38
N LEU A 103 -4.17 -8.53 4.32
CA LEU A 103 -4.49 -7.99 5.65
C LEU A 103 -3.33 -8.18 6.66
N HIS A 104 -2.13 -8.49 6.18
CA HIS A 104 -0.96 -8.66 7.04
C HIS A 104 -0.34 -7.31 7.45
N ASP A 105 0.43 -7.29 8.52
CA ASP A 105 1.30 -6.15 8.83
C ASP A 105 2.27 -5.86 7.67
N LYS A 106 2.60 -4.60 7.49
CA LYS A 106 3.57 -4.12 6.50
C LYS A 106 4.76 -3.53 7.22
N THR A 107 5.95 -3.89 6.77
CA THR A 107 7.21 -3.32 7.27
C THR A 107 7.89 -2.55 6.16
N LYS A 108 8.48 -1.39 6.46
CA LYS A 108 9.18 -0.53 5.49
C LYS A 108 8.31 -0.21 4.26
N TYR A 109 7.04 0.10 4.50
CA TYR A 109 6.09 0.41 3.45
C TYR A 109 6.28 1.85 2.98
N VAL A 110 6.52 2.03 1.68
CA VAL A 110 6.75 3.35 1.09
C VAL A 110 5.46 3.89 0.48
N LEU A 111 5.01 5.05 0.95
CA LEU A 111 3.79 5.70 0.49
C LEU A 111 3.83 7.22 0.60
N HIS A 112 2.94 7.88 -0.14
CA HIS A 112 2.73 9.32 -0.04
C HIS A 112 1.91 9.67 1.22
N TYR A 113 2.20 10.80 1.85
CA TYR A 113 1.56 11.21 3.12
C TYR A 113 0.03 11.26 3.05
N ARG A 114 -0.55 11.69 1.92
CA ARG A 114 -2.03 11.71 1.72
C ARG A 114 -2.64 10.30 1.81
N ILE A 115 -1.93 9.30 1.31
CA ILE A 115 -2.36 7.89 1.40
C ILE A 115 -2.24 7.40 2.83
N LEU A 116 -1.15 7.78 3.53
CA LEU A 116 -1.00 7.43 4.94
C LEU A 116 -2.12 8.01 5.80
N LYS A 117 -2.53 9.27 5.56
CA LYS A 117 -3.69 9.85 6.24
C LYS A 117 -4.96 9.05 5.99
N LEU A 118 -5.22 8.68 4.73
CA LEU A 118 -6.37 7.85 4.37
C LEU A 118 -6.38 6.51 5.12
N TYR A 119 -5.21 5.94 5.42
CA TYR A 119 -5.13 4.66 6.14
C TYR A 119 -5.31 4.80 7.65
N ILE A 120 -5.13 6.00 8.22
CA ILE A 120 -5.20 6.26 9.66
C ILE A 120 -6.55 6.87 10.07
N GLN A 121 -7.30 7.42 9.11
CA GLN A 121 -8.66 7.93 9.29
C GLN A 121 -9.68 6.80 9.48
#